data_AF-A0A4Q0PDF6-F1
#
_entry.id   AF-A0A4Q0PDF6-F1
#
_cell.length_a   1.000
_cell.length_b   1.000
_cell.length_c   1.000
_cell.angle_alpha   90.00
_cell.angle_beta   90.00
_cell.angle_gamma   90.00
#
_symmetry.space_group_name_H-M   'P 1'
#
loop_
_entity.id
_entity.type
_entity.pdbx_description
1 polymer ?
#
loop_
_entity_poly.entity_id
_entity_poly.type
_entity_poly.pdbx_seq_one_letter_code
_entity_poly.pdbx_strand_id
1 'polypeptide(L)' 'MKDLAYPLIDFTSSGLTHSYTAYDGEPNRYRVGKVVSVRSYGLVDIDLNLNAIDMKIIGIEGEILGEMQQEY' A
#
# COMPACT_ATOMS: atom_id res chain seq x y z
N MET A 1 -8.69 -17.16 14.00
CA MET A 1 -7.88 -16.05 14.54
C MET A 1 -8.75 -15.36 15.57
N LYS A 2 -8.26 -15.23 16.81
CA LYS A 2 -8.93 -14.45 17.85
C LYS A 2 -9.02 -13.00 17.40
N ASP A 3 -10.14 -12.35 17.68
CA ASP A 3 -10.42 -10.96 17.29
C ASP A 3 -9.33 -10.03 17.81
N LEU A 4 -8.53 -9.46 16.89
CA LEU A 4 -7.60 -8.39 17.22
C LEU A 4 -8.42 -7.14 17.56
N ALA A 5 -8.01 -6.39 18.57
CA ALA A 5 -8.65 -5.12 18.93
C ALA A 5 -8.37 -3.98 17.92
N TYR A 6 -7.63 -4.28 16.85
CA TYR A 6 -7.14 -3.35 15.85
C TYR A 6 -7.14 -4.02 14.47
N PRO A 7 -7.26 -3.25 13.37
CA PRO A 7 -7.23 -3.79 12.02
C PRO A 7 -5.85 -4.38 11.68
N LEU A 8 -5.83 -5.53 10.99
CA LEU A 8 -4.63 -6.06 10.35
C LEU A 8 -4.54 -5.50 8.94
N ILE A 9 -3.49 -4.74 8.65
CA ILE A 9 -3.27 -4.10 7.35
C ILE A 9 -2.19 -4.88 6.60
N ASP A 10 -2.49 -5.24 5.35
CA ASP A 10 -1.52 -5.73 4.38
C ASP A 10 -1.29 -4.63 3.34
N PHE A 11 -0.10 -4.03 3.39
CA PHE A 11 0.36 -3.05 2.42
C PHE A 11 1.58 -3.61 1.69
N THR A 12 1.39 -3.94 0.41
CA THR A 12 2.39 -4.62 -0.41
C THR A 12 2.65 -3.84 -1.70
N SER A 13 3.93 -3.60 -2.00
CA SER A 13 4.39 -3.06 -3.30
C SER A 13 5.42 -4.01 -3.90
N SER A 14 5.29 -4.31 -5.19
CA SER A 14 6.38 -4.87 -5.98
C SER A 14 7.41 -3.76 -6.18
N GLY A 15 8.70 -4.00 -5.90
CA GLY A 15 9.74 -2.97 -6.02
C GLY A 15 9.96 -2.49 -7.46
N LEU A 16 10.93 -1.58 -7.67
CA LEU A 16 11.25 -0.95 -8.97
C LEU A 16 11.75 -1.92 -10.08
N THR A 17 11.56 -3.22 -9.93
CA THR A 17 11.88 -4.24 -10.93
C THR A 17 10.77 -4.32 -11.99
N HIS A 18 10.98 -5.10 -13.05
CA HIS A 18 10.03 -5.25 -14.17
C HIS A 18 8.58 -5.39 -13.66
N SER A 19 7.74 -4.39 -13.95
CA SER A 19 6.33 -4.48 -13.62
C SER A 19 5.63 -5.35 -14.68
N TYR A 20 4.81 -6.31 -14.24
CA TYR A 20 3.94 -7.05 -15.14
C TYR A 20 2.78 -6.14 -15.52
N THR A 21 3.00 -5.29 -16.54
CA THR A 21 2.06 -4.24 -16.94
C THR A 21 0.71 -4.78 -17.44
N ALA A 22 0.65 -6.05 -17.83
CA ALA A 22 -0.58 -6.73 -18.22
C ALA A 22 -1.38 -7.29 -17.02
N TYR A 23 -0.88 -7.15 -15.78
CA TYR A 23 -1.62 -7.52 -14.59
C TYR A 23 -2.73 -6.50 -14.32
N ASP A 24 -3.97 -6.96 -14.39
CA ASP A 24 -5.19 -6.22 -14.05
C ASP A 24 -5.72 -6.54 -12.64
N GLY A 25 -5.16 -7.56 -12.00
CA GLY A 25 -5.44 -7.93 -10.62
C GLY A 25 -6.04 -9.32 -10.46
N GLU A 26 -5.88 -9.90 -9.27
CA GLU A 26 -6.65 -11.08 -8.84
C GLU A 26 -7.79 -10.65 -7.91
N PRO A 27 -8.96 -11.32 -7.93
CA PRO A 27 -10.04 -10.99 -7.01
C PRO A 27 -9.60 -11.15 -5.55
N ASN A 28 -9.66 -10.06 -4.80
CA ASN A 28 -9.43 -10.05 -3.35
C ASN A 28 -10.56 -9.25 -2.69
N ARG A 29 -11.46 -9.96 -2.00
CA ARG A 29 -12.63 -9.39 -1.32
C ARG A 29 -12.30 -8.41 -0.19
N TYR A 30 -11.05 -8.40 0.26
CA TYR A 30 -10.55 -7.51 1.31
C TYR A 30 -9.66 -6.40 0.76
N ARG A 31 -9.46 -6.31 -0.57
CA ARG A 31 -8.65 -5.26 -1.17
C ARG A 31 -9.31 -3.91 -1.00
N VAL A 32 -8.52 -2.97 -0.50
CA VAL A 32 -8.83 -1.54 -0.49
C VAL A 32 -7.91 -0.88 -1.52
N GLY A 33 -8.47 -0.03 -2.38
CA GLY A 33 -7.73 0.63 -3.46
C GLY A 33 -7.63 -0.16 -4.77
N LYS A 34 -6.96 0.43 -5.76
CA LYS A 34 -6.75 -0.15 -7.09
C LYS A 34 -5.40 -0.88 -7.16
N VAL A 35 -5.30 -1.84 -8.07
CA VAL A 35 -4.02 -2.47 -8.41
C VAL A 35 -3.13 -1.45 -9.12
N VAL A 36 -1.87 -1.34 -8.69
CA VAL A 36 -0.84 -0.54 -9.31
C VAL A 36 0.16 -1.49 -9.98
N SER A 37 0.17 -1.53 -11.32
CA SER A 37 1.03 -2.44 -12.12
C SER A 37 2.14 -1.71 -12.89
N VAL A 38 2.50 -0.51 -12.42
CA VAL A 38 3.63 0.29 -12.91
C VAL A 38 4.83 0.13 -11.96
N ARG A 39 6.02 0.55 -12.41
CA ARG A 39 7.22 0.54 -11.55
C ARG A 39 7.03 1.50 -10.38
N SER A 40 7.12 0.98 -9.16
CA SER A 40 6.93 1.76 -7.94
C SER A 40 7.75 1.21 -6.77
N TYR A 41 7.71 1.92 -5.64
CA TYR A 41 8.13 1.41 -4.34
C TYR A 41 7.11 1.84 -3.27
N GLY A 42 7.05 1.07 -2.19
CA GLY A 42 6.24 1.42 -1.01
C GLY A 42 7.04 2.34 -0.08
N LEU A 43 6.38 3.37 0.45
CA LEU A 43 6.86 4.21 1.53
C LEU A 43 5.91 4.06 2.72
N VAL A 44 6.47 3.88 3.92
CA VAL A 44 5.72 3.80 5.17
C VAL A 44 6.33 4.80 6.13
N ASP A 45 5.61 5.89 6.39
CA ASP A 45 5.99 6.92 7.35
C ASP A 45 5.20 6.70 8.65
N ILE A 46 5.91 6.59 9.78
CA ILE A 46 5.32 6.31 11.09
C ILE A 46 5.51 7.52 12.00
N ASP A 47 4.41 8.16 12.40
CA ASP A 47 4.39 9.21 13.41
C ASP A 47 3.94 8.63 14.76
N LEU A 48 4.90 8.43 15.66
CA LEU A 48 4.66 7.91 17.00
C LEU A 48 4.06 8.93 17.96
N ASN A 49 4.11 10.23 17.65
CA ASN A 49 3.48 11.25 18.49
C ASN A 49 1.98 11.34 18.19
N LEU A 50 1.61 11.13 16.93
CA LEU A 50 0.23 11.13 16.46
C LEU A 50 -0.41 9.74 16.43
N ASN A 51 0.37 8.68 16.73
CA ASN A 51 -0.04 7.29 16.53
C ASN A 51 -0.60 7.03 15.12
N ALA A 52 0.04 7.62 14.11
CA ALA A 52 -0.41 7.59 12.72
C ALA A 52 0.62 6.92 11.82
N ILE A 53 0.13 6.24 10.79
CA ILE A 53 0.94 5.62 9.75
C ILE A 53 0.42 6.09 8.39
N ASP A 54 1.29 6.72 7.61
CA ASP A 54 1.05 7.09 6.23
C ASP A 54 1.76 6.09 5.30
N MET A 55 0.98 5.41 4.47
CA MET A 55 1.47 4.45 3.49
C MET A 55 1.24 4.98 2.09
N LYS A 56 2.29 4.98 1.25
CA LYS A 56 2.24 5.49 -0.12
C LYS A 56 2.90 4.54 -1.10
N ILE A 57 2.31 4.40 -2.27
CA ILE A 57 2.94 3.76 -3.44
C ILE A 57 3.48 4.89 -4.29
N ILE A 58 4.81 5.00 -4.38
CA ILE A 58 5.49 6.06 -5.13
C ILE A 58 6.01 5.50 -6.44
N GLY A 59 5.63 6.15 -7.54
CA GLY A 59 6.04 5.85 -8.90
C GLY A 59 7.34 6.53 -9.31
N ILE A 60 7.56 6.55 -10.62
CA ILE A 60 8.69 7.25 -11.23
C ILE A 60 8.51 8.77 -11.01
N GLU A 61 9.61 9.48 -10.79
CA GLU A 61 9.61 10.95 -10.56
C GLU A 61 8.79 11.41 -9.33
N GLY A 62 8.46 10.50 -8.41
CA GLY A 62 7.75 10.85 -7.18
C GLY A 62 6.22 10.91 -7.32
N GLU A 63 5.67 10.39 -8.42
CA GLU A 63 4.21 10.28 -8.61
C GLU A 63 3.56 9.45 -7.47
N ILE A 64 2.48 9.96 -6.87
CA ILE A 64 1.71 9.21 -5.88
C ILE A 64 0.68 8.35 -6.62
N LEU A 65 0.90 7.03 -6.60
CA LEU A 65 0.07 6.04 -7.30
C LEU A 65 -0.98 5.39 -6.40
N GLY A 66 -0.80 5.51 -5.09
CA GLY A 66 -1.72 5.02 -4.08
C GLY A 66 -1.33 5.56 -2.71
N GLU A 67 -2.32 5.77 -1.86
CA GLU A 67 -2.13 6.28 -0.50
C GLU A 67 -3.16 5.64 0.45
N MET A 68 -2.73 5.44 1.69
CA MET A 68 -3.58 4.99 2.78
C MET A 68 -3.01 5.54 4.09
N GLN A 69 -3.86 6.20 4.86
CA GLN A 69 -3.54 6.67 6.20
C GLN A 69 -4.28 5.81 7.23
N GLN A 70 -3.58 5.43 8.30
CA GLN A 70 -4.15 4.71 9.43
C GLN A 70 -3.78 5.40 10.75
N GLU A 71 -4.79 5.70 11.55
CA GLU A 71 -4.65 6.23 12.91
C GLU A 71 -4.94 5.12 13.95
N TYR A 72 -4.24 5.14 15.09
CA TYR A 72 -4.35 4.13 16.16
C TYR A 72 -4.64 4.74 17.54
#